data_AF-A0A7J9I176-F1
#
_entry.id   AF-A0A7J9I176-F1
#
_cell.length_a   1.000
_cell.length_b   1.000
_cell.length_c   1.000
_cell.angle_alpha   90.00
_cell.angle_beta   90.00
_cell.angle_gamma   90.00
#
_symmetry.space_group_name_H-M   'P 1'
#
loop_
_entity.id
_entity.type
_entity.pdbx_description
1 polymer ?
#
loop_
_entity_poly.entity_id
_entity_poly.type
_entity_poly.pdbx_seq_one_letter_code
_entity_poly.pdbx_strand_id
1 'polypeptide(L)'
;NLGNACLTSFFVTGTWDHSKLLQSLKAYQNAEKDERMKSNPDLYFNCATVSLLHPSTFFFDPMSGKMNLRVNKYLENYDRALAGFEAAALKDPSLNASEEVEKMVNLLNKLEILL
;
A
#
# COMPACT_ATOMS: atom_id res chain seq x y z
N ASN A 1 -9.82 -3.67 12.74
CA ASN A 1 -10.88 -3.00 11.96
C ASN A 1 -11.20 -3.86 10.72
N LEU A 2 -12.18 -3.48 9.89
CA LEU A 2 -12.54 -4.24 8.68
C LEU A 2 -11.36 -4.36 7.68
N GLY A 3 -10.53 -3.30 7.56
CA GLY A 3 -9.33 -3.30 6.72
C GLY A 3 -8.35 -4.41 7.09
N ASN A 4 -8.01 -4.55 8.38
CA ASN A 4 -7.09 -5.58 8.86
C ASN A 4 -7.63 -7.00 8.60
N ALA A 5 -8.95 -7.19 8.72
CA ALA A 5 -9.58 -8.48 8.43
C ALA A 5 -9.48 -8.86 6.94
N CYS A 6 -9.72 -7.89 6.05
CA CYS A 6 -9.55 -8.06 4.60
C CYS A 6 -8.08 -8.29 4.22
N LEU A 7 -7.15 -7.56 4.84
CA LEU A 7 -5.71 -7.71 4.62
C LEU A 7 -5.19 -9.08 5.09
N THR A 8 -5.61 -9.52 6.28
CA THR A 8 -5.27 -10.86 6.79
C THR A 8 -5.83 -11.93 5.87
N SER A 9 -7.07 -11.78 5.40
CA SER A 9 -7.67 -12.70 4.42
C SER A 9 -6.89 -12.74 3.11
N PHE A 10 -6.35 -11.60 2.64
CA PHE A 10 -5.52 -11.56 1.43
C PHE A 10 -4.22 -12.34 1.60
N PHE A 11 -3.56 -12.24 2.76
CA PHE A 11 -2.36 -13.02 3.05
C PHE A 11 -2.66 -14.50 3.25
N VAL A 12 -3.73 -14.84 3.97
CA VAL A 12 -4.14 -16.23 4.23
C VAL A 12 -4.54 -16.95 2.96
N THR A 13 -5.13 -16.25 1.98
CA THR A 13 -5.36 -16.88 0.69
C THR A 13 -4.05 -17.10 -0.06
N GLY A 14 -2.99 -16.31 0.15
CA GLY A 14 -1.73 -16.44 -0.56
C GLY A 14 -1.54 -15.36 -1.62
N THR A 15 -2.11 -14.16 -1.39
CA THR A 15 -1.86 -12.93 -2.17
C THR A 15 -2.41 -12.88 -3.61
N TRP A 16 -3.31 -13.80 -3.97
CA TRP A 16 -3.93 -13.93 -5.30
C TRP A 16 -5.35 -13.34 -5.39
N ASP A 17 -6.04 -13.18 -4.25
CA ASP A 17 -7.37 -12.59 -4.21
C ASP A 17 -7.31 -11.05 -4.10
N HIS A 18 -7.03 -10.39 -5.23
CA HIS A 18 -6.95 -8.93 -5.31
C HIS A 18 -8.26 -8.22 -4.89
N SER A 19 -9.41 -8.92 -4.88
CA SER A 19 -10.66 -8.34 -4.39
C SER A 19 -10.61 -8.04 -2.89
N LYS A 20 -9.90 -8.86 -2.11
CA LYS A 20 -9.70 -8.67 -0.67
C LYS A 20 -8.75 -7.52 -0.38
N LEU A 21 -7.72 -7.36 -1.20
CA LEU A 21 -6.83 -6.21 -1.12
C LEU A 21 -7.56 -4.90 -1.44
N LEU A 22 -8.43 -4.89 -2.46
CA LEU A 22 -9.25 -3.72 -2.79
C LEU A 22 -10.28 -3.40 -1.70
N GLN A 23 -10.88 -4.41 -1.08
CA GLN A 23 -11.79 -4.24 0.06
C GLN A 23 -11.05 -3.65 1.27
N SER A 24 -9.84 -4.14 1.54
CA SER A 24 -8.96 -3.61 2.57
C SER A 24 -8.66 -2.12 2.35
N LEU A 25 -8.28 -1.74 1.13
CA LEU A 25 -8.01 -0.35 0.76
C LEU A 25 -9.23 0.55 0.98
N LYS A 26 -10.41 0.13 0.49
CA LYS A 26 -11.66 0.89 0.68
C LYS A 26 -12.01 1.05 2.16
N ALA A 27 -11.79 0.02 2.97
CA ALA A 27 -12.05 0.07 4.40
C ALA A 27 -11.12 1.06 5.12
N TYR A 28 -9.83 1.10 4.77
CA TYR A 28 -8.89 2.09 5.33
C TYR A 28 -9.21 3.50 4.86
N GLN A 29 -9.49 3.73 3.58
CA GLN A 29 -9.91 5.04 3.06
C GLN A 29 -11.21 5.55 3.71
N ASN A 30 -12.12 4.63 4.04
CA ASN A 30 -13.34 5.01 4.75
C ASN A 30 -13.06 5.33 6.23
N ALA A 31 -12.11 4.62 6.85
CA ALA A 31 -11.66 4.91 8.21
C ALA A 31 -10.91 6.25 8.30
N GLU A 32 -10.15 6.65 7.28
CA GLU A 32 -9.49 7.97 7.20
C GLU A 32 -10.47 9.16 7.26
N LYS A 33 -11.72 8.94 6.84
CA LYS A 33 -12.78 9.96 6.91
C LYS A 33 -13.33 10.17 8.32
N ASP A 34 -13.15 9.22 9.23
CA ASP A 34 -13.54 9.39 10.64
C ASP A 34 -12.47 10.19 11.37
N GLU A 35 -12.86 11.35 11.92
CA GLU A 35 -11.93 12.24 12.63
C GLU A 35 -11.25 11.56 13.83
N ARG A 36 -11.93 10.60 14.47
CA ARG A 36 -11.39 9.85 15.60
C ARG A 36 -10.27 8.89 15.20
N MET A 37 -10.18 8.55 13.92
CA MET A 37 -9.18 7.65 13.38
C MET A 37 -7.94 8.39 12.85
N LYS A 38 -8.01 9.72 12.67
CA LYS A 38 -6.86 10.56 12.24
C LYS A 38 -5.71 10.57 13.26
N SER A 39 -5.98 10.21 14.51
CA SER A 39 -4.95 10.05 15.55
C SER A 39 -4.34 8.64 15.58
N ASN A 40 -4.92 7.66 14.89
CA ASN A 40 -4.48 6.27 14.96
C ASN A 40 -3.31 6.01 14.00
N PRO A 41 -2.08 5.76 14.50
CA PRO A 41 -0.91 5.51 13.66
C PRO A 41 -0.99 4.17 12.88
N ASP A 42 -1.65 3.15 13.44
CA ASP A 42 -1.84 1.85 12.79
C ASP A 42 -2.67 1.97 11.51
N LEU A 43 -3.60 2.93 11.45
CA LEU A 43 -4.40 3.16 10.26
C LEU A 43 -3.50 3.60 9.09
N TYR A 44 -2.60 4.54 9.35
CA TYR A 44 -1.67 5.05 8.33
C TYR A 44 -0.67 3.98 7.90
N PHE A 45 -0.11 3.23 8.86
CA PHE A 45 0.80 2.13 8.58
C PHE A 45 0.15 1.08 7.68
N ASN A 46 -1.04 0.61 8.05
CA ASN A 46 -1.74 -0.42 7.28
C ASN A 46 -2.20 0.09 5.90
N CYS A 47 -2.58 1.37 5.79
CA CYS A 47 -2.94 1.99 4.52
C CYS A 47 -1.72 2.03 3.58
N ALA A 48 -0.55 2.42 4.09
CA ALA A 48 0.71 2.43 3.36
C ALA A 48 1.09 1.02 2.89
N THR A 49 0.98 0.01 3.77
CA THR A 49 1.23 -1.39 3.41
C THR A 49 0.30 -1.87 2.30
N VAL A 50 -0.99 -1.53 2.34
CA VAL A 50 -1.94 -1.89 1.27
C VAL A 50 -1.63 -1.17 -0.03
N SER A 51 -1.28 0.11 0.01
CA SER A 51 -0.87 0.88 -1.18
C SER A 51 0.38 0.29 -1.82
N LEU A 52 1.34 -0.19 -1.01
CA LEU A 52 2.52 -0.89 -1.49
C LEU A 52 2.21 -2.28 -2.04
N LEU A 53 1.27 -3.03 -1.43
CA LEU A 53 0.81 -4.36 -1.85
C LEU A 53 -0.22 -4.34 -2.98
N HIS A 54 -0.66 -3.14 -3.37
CA HIS A 54 -1.44 -2.90 -4.57
C HIS A 54 -0.58 -2.52 -5.81
N PRO A 55 0.64 -3.05 -6.05
CA PRO A 55 1.34 -2.83 -7.30
C PRO A 55 0.82 -3.79 -8.38
N SER A 56 -0.36 -4.38 -8.21
CA SER A 56 -1.12 -5.07 -9.27
C SER A 56 -1.64 -4.07 -10.31
N THR A 57 -0.77 -3.24 -10.86
CA THR A 57 -0.92 -2.69 -12.21
C THR A 57 -0.44 -3.70 -13.22
N PHE A 58 -0.96 -4.93 -13.13
CA PHE A 58 -1.15 -5.76 -14.30
C PHE A 58 -2.64 -5.73 -14.58
N PHE A 59 -3.05 -4.74 -15.38
CA PHE A 59 -4.37 -4.78 -15.98
C PHE A 59 -4.25 -5.69 -17.21
N PHE A 60 -4.93 -6.82 -17.19
CA PHE A 60 -5.19 -7.58 -18.41
C PHE A 60 -6.17 -6.76 -19.23
N ASP A 61 -5.70 -6.19 -20.33
CA ASP A 61 -6.58 -5.55 -21.30
C ASP A 61 -7.19 -6.63 -22.20
N PRO A 62 -8.49 -6.96 -22.04
CA PRO A 62 -9.11 -8.05 -22.78
C PRO A 62 -9.25 -7.75 -24.28
N MET A 63 -9.11 -6.47 -24.69
CA MET A 63 -9.19 -6.07 -26.10
C MET A 63 -7.84 -6.21 -26.81
N SER A 64 -6.71 -6.04 -26.09
CA SER A 64 -5.36 -6.18 -26.66
C SER A 64 -4.65 -7.47 -26.29
N GLY A 65 -5.17 -8.24 -25.32
CA GLY A 65 -4.57 -9.51 -24.85
C GLY A 65 -3.24 -9.32 -24.11
N LYS A 66 -2.91 -8.09 -23.72
CA LYS A 66 -1.62 -7.75 -23.09
C LYS A 66 -1.79 -7.42 -21.63
N MET A 67 -0.85 -7.92 -20.84
CA MET A 67 -0.67 -7.52 -19.46
C MET A 67 0.14 -6.21 -19.45
N ASN A 68 -0.49 -5.07 -19.15
CA ASN A 68 0.18 -3.76 -19.21
C ASN A 68 0.57 -3.26 -17.81
N LEU A 69 1.85 -2.92 -17.66
CA LEU A 69 2.41 -2.24 -16.48
C LEU A 69 2.26 -0.72 -16.64
N ARG A 70 1.38 -0.07 -15.87
CA ARG A 70 1.38 1.40 -15.80
C ARG A 70 2.45 1.86 -14.81
N VAL A 71 3.69 2.00 -15.30
CA VAL A 71 4.85 2.50 -14.54
C VAL A 71 4.52 3.80 -13.78
N ASN A 72 3.74 4.71 -14.36
CA ASN A 72 3.35 5.96 -13.69
C ASN A 72 2.48 5.75 -12.43
N LYS A 73 1.59 4.75 -12.46
CA LYS A 73 0.70 4.45 -11.33
C LYS A 73 1.43 3.64 -10.24
N TYR A 74 2.50 2.96 -10.61
CA TYR A 74 3.43 2.36 -9.66
C TYR A 74 4.09 3.45 -8.83
N LEU A 75 4.71 4.47 -9.46
CA LEU A 75 5.36 5.58 -8.76
C LEU A 75 4.40 6.38 -7.85
N GLU A 76 3.17 6.66 -8.30
CA GLU A 76 2.13 7.30 -7.47
C GLU A 76 1.78 6.50 -6.21
N ASN A 77 1.77 5.16 -6.30
CA ASN A 77 1.49 4.31 -5.14
C ASN A 77 2.66 4.28 -4.15
N TYR A 78 3.90 4.41 -4.63
CA TYR A 78 5.08 4.51 -3.77
C TYR A 78 5.10 5.83 -3.00
N ASP A 79 4.84 6.95 -3.66
CA ASP A 79 4.73 8.27 -3.02
C ASP A 79 3.67 8.24 -1.89
N ARG A 80 2.50 7.68 -2.21
CA ARG A 80 1.42 7.52 -1.22
C ARG A 80 1.80 6.60 -0.05
N ALA A 81 2.52 5.51 -0.31
CA ALA A 81 2.95 4.59 0.74
C ALA A 81 4.04 5.23 1.63
N LEU A 82 4.98 5.95 1.02
CA LEU A 82 6.01 6.71 1.73
C LEU A 82 5.38 7.73 2.69
N ALA A 83 4.44 8.54 2.19
CA ALA A 83 3.73 9.52 3.00
C ALA A 83 2.92 8.87 4.15
N GLY A 84 2.34 7.69 3.91
CA GLY A 84 1.62 6.94 4.93
C GLY A 84 2.53 6.37 6.03
N PHE A 85 3.71 5.87 5.67
CA PHE A 85 4.70 5.42 6.65
C PHE A 85 5.32 6.57 7.43
N GLU A 86 5.63 7.70 6.79
CA GLU A 86 6.09 8.91 7.49
C GLU A 86 5.04 9.42 8.47
N ALA A 87 3.77 9.47 8.08
CA ALA A 87 2.67 9.88 8.96
C ALA A 87 2.50 8.92 10.15
N ALA A 88 2.73 7.63 9.96
CA ALA A 88 2.73 6.64 11.03
C ALA A 88 3.92 6.84 11.99
N ALA A 89 5.13 6.99 11.44
CA ALA A 89 6.36 7.21 12.21
C ALA A 89 6.33 8.51 13.03
N LEU A 90 5.72 9.57 12.48
CA LEU A 90 5.54 10.86 13.17
C LEU A 90 4.61 10.73 14.38
N LYS A 91 3.60 9.85 14.30
CA LYS A 91 2.60 9.64 15.35
C LYS A 91 3.08 8.62 16.39
N ASP A 92 3.77 7.58 15.95
CA ASP A 92 4.35 6.56 16.82
C ASP A 92 5.69 6.06 16.24
N PRO A 93 6.81 6.54 16.78
CA PRO A 93 8.15 6.13 16.36
C PRO A 93 8.48 4.67 16.65
N SER A 94 7.68 3.96 17.45
CA SER A 94 7.90 2.55 17.79
C SER A 94 7.35 1.57 16.74
N LEU A 95 6.49 2.07 15.85
CA LEU A 95 6.16 1.36 14.61
C LEU A 95 7.41 1.47 13.72
N ASN A 96 8.01 0.33 13.35
CA ASN A 96 9.20 0.20 12.50
C ASN A 96 9.02 0.75 11.06
N ALA A 97 8.15 1.74 10.86
CA ALA A 97 7.86 2.44 9.62
C ALA A 97 9.10 3.09 9.00
N SER A 98 10.04 3.60 9.81
CA SER A 98 11.31 4.14 9.33
C SER A 98 12.17 3.08 8.62
N GLU A 99 12.20 1.86 9.14
CA GLU A 99 12.93 0.74 8.53
C GLU A 99 12.29 0.31 7.20
N GLU A 100 10.96 0.29 7.13
CA GLU A 100 10.23 -0.04 5.90
C GLU A 100 10.37 1.06 4.83
N VAL A 101 10.42 2.33 5.23
CA VAL A 101 10.74 3.47 4.35
C VAL A 101 12.15 3.35 3.78
N GLU A 102 13.14 3.02 4.61
CA GLU A 102 14.52 2.84 4.16
C GLU A 102 14.65 1.68 3.15
N LYS A 103 13.94 0.57 3.38
CA LYS A 103 13.87 -0.54 2.42
C LYS A 103 13.25 -0.10 1.10
N MET A 104 12.18 0.70 1.13
CA MET A 104 11.54 1.27 -0.06
C MET A 104 12.48 2.18 -0.86
N VAL A 105 13.10 3.15 -0.20
CA VAL A 105 14.02 4.10 -0.84
C VAL A 105 15.21 3.37 -1.47
N ASN A 106 15.75 2.37 -0.79
CA ASN A 106 16.82 1.53 -1.33
C ASN A 106 16.39 0.75 -2.58
N LEU A 107 15.13 0.30 -2.64
CA LEU A 107 14.60 -0.43 -3.80
C LEU A 107 14.39 0.51 -4.99
N LEU A 108 13.86 1.72 -4.75
CA LEU A 108 13.71 2.75 -5.78
C LEU A 108 15.06 3.20 -6.34
N ASN A 109 16.05 3.44 -5.48
CA ASN A 109 17.39 3.82 -5.90
C ASN A 109 18.06 2.73 -6.76
N LYS A 110 17.86 1.45 -6.43
CA LYS A 110 18.34 0.32 -7.26
C LYS A 110 17.65 0.26 -8.63
N LEU A 111 16.38 0.65 -8.72
CA LEU A 111 15.64 0.72 -9.99
C LEU A 111 16.09 1.89 -10.85
N GLU A 112 16.39 3.04 -10.24
CA GLU A 112 16.97 4.21 -10.93
C GLU A 112 18.33 3.89 -11.55
N ILE A 113 19.15 3.09 -10.86
CA ILE A 113 20.47 2.63 -11.38
C ILE A 113 20.33 1.66 -12.57
N LEU A 114 19.19 0.98 -12.72
CA LEU A 114 18.93 0.00 -13.78
C LEU A 114 18.23 0.58 -15.02
N LEU A 115 17.82 1.85 -14.98
CA LEU A 115 17.17 2.59 -16.06
C LEU A 115 18.18 3.49 -16.79
#